data_AF-A0A238K219-F1
#
_entry.id   AF-A0A238K219-F1
#
_cell.length_a   1.000
_cell.length_b   1.000
_cell.length_c   1.000
_cell.angle_alpha   90.00
_cell.angle_beta   90.00
_cell.angle_gamma   90.00
#
_symmetry.space_group_name_H-M   'P 1'
#
loop_
_entity.id
_entity.type
_entity.pdbx_description
1 polymer ?
#
loop_
_entity_poly.entity_id
_entity_poly.type
_entity_poly.pdbx_seq_one_letter_code
_entity_poly.pdbx_strand_id
1 'polypeptide(L)'
;MTGAKRLPSGYLARGVPGDYDGSVELPDAVHEKFCQLVAAGAQHTSAIRQAHPKGDQLKTPVQSARALYDKEHIKRRIRWLREQKARTFASDEGIFEGFIAATERTMEAIAELVELCRNEGLAREATAARAALGSLAGRTFTHRDSMAKADQQGRFEATRAKLILKEILD
;
A
#
# COMPACT_ATOMS: atom_id res chain seq x y z
N MET A 1 -6.21 37.89 -6.42
CA MET A 1 -5.99 37.11 -5.19
C MET A 1 -7.31 36.45 -4.81
N THR A 2 -7.55 35.21 -5.24
CA THR A 2 -8.77 34.46 -4.91
C THR A 2 -8.64 33.92 -3.49
N GLY A 3 -9.37 34.53 -2.55
CA GLY A 3 -9.33 34.16 -1.13
C GLY A 3 -9.69 32.70 -0.94
N ALA A 4 -8.73 31.90 -0.45
CA ALA A 4 -9.02 30.55 0.00
C ALA A 4 -10.06 30.64 1.13
N LYS A 5 -11.31 30.22 0.84
CA LYS A 5 -12.36 30.14 1.86
C LYS A 5 -11.82 29.30 3.02
N ARG A 6 -11.67 29.93 4.18
CA ARG A 6 -11.21 29.29 5.41
C ARG A 6 -12.13 28.09 5.68
N LEU A 7 -11.55 26.92 5.92
CA LEU A 7 -12.32 25.72 6.23
C LEU A 7 -13.14 25.95 7.52
N PRO A 8 -14.38 25.44 7.61
CA PRO A 8 -15.13 25.47 8.86
C PRO A 8 -14.34 24.80 10.00
N SER A 9 -14.53 25.28 11.23
CA SER A 9 -13.94 24.66 12.41
C SER A 9 -14.35 23.19 12.49
N GLY A 10 -13.40 22.30 12.82
CA GLY A 10 -13.65 20.86 12.92
C GLY A 10 -13.66 20.09 11.60
N TYR A 11 -13.10 20.64 10.51
CA TYR A 11 -12.96 19.94 9.22
C TYR A 11 -11.48 19.86 8.78
N LEU A 12 -11.06 18.70 8.28
CA LEU A 12 -9.72 18.48 7.69
C LEU A 12 -9.66 18.90 6.21
N ALA A 13 -10.79 18.84 5.53
CA ALA A 13 -10.97 19.30 4.15
C ALA A 13 -12.45 19.56 3.90
N ARG A 14 -12.78 20.09 2.71
CA ARG A 14 -14.17 20.28 2.31
C ARG A 14 -14.88 18.92 2.31
N GLY A 15 -15.90 18.77 3.16
CA GLY A 15 -16.66 17.53 3.30
C GLY A 15 -15.95 16.42 4.09
N VAL A 16 -14.82 16.71 4.74
CA VAL A 16 -14.09 15.73 5.57
C VAL A 16 -14.04 16.21 7.03
N PRO A 17 -14.77 15.54 7.94
CA PRO A 17 -14.77 15.86 9.37
C PRO A 17 -13.38 15.79 10.02
N GLY A 18 -13.22 16.47 11.16
CA GLY A 18 -11.99 16.52 11.96
C GLY A 18 -11.57 15.18 12.55
N ASP A 19 -12.57 14.41 12.94
CA ASP A 19 -12.50 13.07 13.52
C ASP A 19 -12.48 11.95 12.46
N TYR A 20 -12.47 12.30 11.17
CA TYR A 20 -12.41 11.34 10.07
C TYR A 20 -11.26 10.33 10.25
N ASP A 21 -11.60 9.05 10.29
CA ASP A 21 -10.70 7.93 10.57
C ASP A 21 -10.17 7.22 9.31
N GLY A 22 -10.69 7.59 8.14
CA GLY A 22 -10.35 6.93 6.86
C GLY A 22 -11.36 5.89 6.39
N SER A 23 -12.41 5.60 7.16
CA SER A 23 -13.36 4.51 6.87
C SER A 23 -14.28 4.79 5.68
N VAL A 24 -14.74 6.03 5.54
CA VAL A 24 -15.61 6.45 4.43
C VAL A 24 -14.82 6.99 3.24
N GLU A 25 -15.41 6.94 2.05
CA GLU A 25 -14.80 7.45 0.83
C GLU A 25 -14.58 8.98 0.90
N LEU A 26 -13.46 9.45 0.35
CA LEU A 26 -13.21 10.89 0.30
C LEU A 26 -14.14 11.57 -0.73
N PRO A 27 -14.72 12.75 -0.42
CA PRO A 27 -15.60 13.47 -1.34
C PRO A 27 -14.93 13.93 -2.65
N ASP A 28 -13.61 14.07 -2.64
CA ASP A 28 -12.82 14.43 -3.81
C ASP A 28 -12.35 13.16 -4.53
N ALA A 29 -12.88 12.92 -5.73
CA ALA A 29 -12.58 11.73 -6.51
C ALA A 29 -11.08 11.58 -6.88
N VAL A 30 -10.35 12.69 -7.02
CA VAL A 30 -8.89 12.63 -7.28
C VAL A 30 -8.17 12.18 -6.02
N HIS A 31 -8.57 12.71 -4.86
CA HIS A 31 -8.01 12.29 -3.58
C HIS A 31 -8.28 10.80 -3.32
N GLU A 32 -9.53 10.35 -3.50
CA GLU A 32 -9.89 8.96 -3.28
C GLU A 32 -9.13 8.02 -4.21
N LYS A 33 -9.13 8.31 -5.52
CA LYS A 33 -8.41 7.47 -6.50
C LYS A 33 -6.91 7.44 -6.21
N PHE A 34 -6.33 8.55 -5.78
CA PHE A 34 -4.94 8.59 -5.32
C PHE A 34 -4.72 7.67 -4.11
N CYS A 35 -5.59 7.74 -3.09
CA CYS A 35 -5.51 6.89 -1.91
C CYS A 35 -5.58 5.40 -2.27
N GLN A 36 -6.53 5.01 -3.14
CA GLN A 36 -6.69 3.62 -3.60
C GLN A 36 -5.43 3.10 -4.29
N LEU A 37 -4.86 3.88 -5.22
CA LEU A 37 -3.64 3.50 -5.94
C LEU A 37 -2.43 3.37 -5.00
N VAL A 38 -2.25 4.32 -4.08
CA VAL A 38 -1.13 4.27 -3.11
C VAL A 38 -1.30 3.14 -2.08
N ALA A 39 -2.54 2.85 -1.67
CA ALA A 39 -2.84 1.71 -0.81
C ALA A 39 -2.58 0.38 -1.53
N ALA A 40 -2.82 0.32 -2.84
CA ALA A 40 -2.49 -0.83 -3.68
C ALA A 40 -0.99 -0.99 -3.97
N GLY A 41 -0.15 -0.01 -3.61
CA GLY A 41 1.31 -0.06 -3.74
C GLY A 41 1.89 0.79 -4.87
N ALA A 42 1.08 1.62 -5.54
CA ALA A 42 1.59 2.53 -6.56
C ALA A 42 2.51 3.60 -5.97
N GLN A 43 3.59 3.94 -6.70
CA GLN A 43 4.44 5.08 -6.37
C GLN A 43 3.62 6.37 -6.42
N HIS A 44 3.84 7.29 -5.47
CA HIS A 44 3.05 8.52 -5.34
C HIS A 44 2.98 9.33 -6.65
N THR A 45 4.10 9.44 -7.38
CA THR A 45 4.16 10.13 -8.67
C THR A 45 3.31 9.47 -9.75
N SER A 46 3.24 8.14 -9.78
CA SER A 46 2.38 7.40 -10.71
C SER A 46 0.91 7.53 -10.31
N ALA A 47 0.63 7.40 -9.01
CA ALA A 47 -0.71 7.52 -8.47
C ALA A 47 -1.34 8.88 -8.79
N ILE A 48 -0.61 9.98 -8.63
CA ILE A 48 -1.18 11.31 -8.94
C ILE A 48 -1.42 11.51 -10.43
N ARG A 49 -0.58 10.92 -11.30
CA ARG A 49 -0.78 10.99 -12.76
C ARG A 49 -2.03 10.23 -13.20
N GLN A 50 -2.33 9.11 -12.56
CA GLN A 50 -3.52 8.33 -12.89
C GLN A 50 -4.80 8.86 -12.21
N ALA A 51 -4.65 9.45 -11.02
CA ALA A 51 -5.78 9.98 -10.25
C ALA A 51 -6.29 11.32 -10.83
N HIS A 52 -5.37 12.19 -11.27
CA HIS A 52 -5.72 13.52 -11.75
C HIS A 52 -6.23 13.48 -13.21
N PRO A 53 -7.33 14.15 -13.58
CA PRO A 53 -7.87 14.14 -14.95
C PRO A 53 -6.90 14.62 -16.03
N LYS A 54 -5.93 15.46 -15.64
CA LYS A 54 -4.85 15.96 -16.50
C LYS A 54 -3.48 15.49 -16.01
N GLY A 55 -3.41 14.29 -15.43
CA GLY A 55 -2.21 13.85 -14.72
C GLY A 55 -0.95 13.79 -15.59
N ASP A 56 -1.09 13.42 -16.87
CA ASP A 56 0.02 13.41 -17.83
C ASP A 56 0.52 14.82 -18.19
N GLN A 57 -0.32 15.84 -17.96
CA GLN A 57 0.01 17.25 -18.21
C GLN A 57 0.53 17.95 -16.95
N LEU A 58 0.68 17.24 -15.83
CA LEU A 58 1.25 17.82 -14.61
C LEU A 58 2.74 18.14 -14.83
N LYS A 59 3.08 19.42 -14.73
CA LYS A 59 4.49 19.88 -14.83
C LYS A 59 5.36 19.37 -13.69
N THR A 60 4.79 19.20 -12.48
CA THR A 60 5.54 18.81 -11.27
C THR A 60 4.84 17.71 -10.46
N PRO A 61 4.64 16.50 -11.04
CA PRO A 61 3.84 15.44 -10.43
C PRO A 61 4.41 14.97 -9.09
N VAL A 62 5.74 14.98 -8.91
CA VAL A 62 6.38 14.65 -7.62
C VAL A 62 5.94 15.61 -6.52
N GLN A 63 5.94 16.92 -6.80
CA GLN A 63 5.52 17.94 -5.83
C GLN A 63 4.02 17.87 -5.57
N SER A 64 3.21 17.69 -6.61
CA SER A 64 1.75 17.53 -6.47
C SER A 64 1.40 16.30 -5.62
N ALA A 65 2.07 15.17 -5.86
CA ALA A 65 1.84 13.95 -5.09
C ALA A 65 2.25 14.12 -3.63
N ARG A 66 3.38 14.77 -3.36
CA ARG A 66 3.84 15.04 -2.00
C ARG A 66 2.89 15.97 -1.25
N ALA A 67 2.49 17.07 -1.87
CA ALA A 67 1.54 18.02 -1.30
C ALA A 67 0.17 17.37 -1.02
N LEU A 68 -0.24 16.40 -1.83
CA LEU A 68 -1.45 15.62 -1.58
C LEU A 68 -1.26 14.64 -0.42
N TYR A 69 -0.20 13.84 -0.44
CA TYR A 69 0.10 12.85 0.58
C TYR A 69 0.28 13.46 1.98
N ASP A 70 0.80 14.68 2.07
CA ASP A 70 1.03 15.35 3.35
C ASP A 70 -0.27 15.71 4.09
N LYS A 71 -1.42 15.72 3.41
CA LYS A 71 -2.73 15.98 4.02
C LYS A 71 -3.15 14.85 4.96
N GLU A 72 -3.63 15.21 6.14
CA GLU A 72 -3.93 14.25 7.20
C GLU A 72 -5.02 13.23 6.81
N HIS A 73 -6.13 13.68 6.22
CA HIS A 73 -7.21 12.79 5.78
C HIS A 73 -6.76 11.80 4.68
N ILE A 74 -5.78 12.16 3.85
CA ILE A 74 -5.21 11.28 2.82
C ILE A 74 -4.42 10.16 3.48
N LYS A 75 -3.59 10.47 4.48
CA LYS A 75 -2.83 9.49 5.25
C LYS A 75 -3.75 8.51 5.97
N ARG A 76 -4.82 9.02 6.60
CA ARG A 76 -5.82 8.20 7.30
C ARG A 76 -6.55 7.26 6.35
N ARG A 77 -7.01 7.74 5.20
CA ARG A 77 -7.65 6.90 4.17
C ARG A 77 -6.72 5.81 3.62
N ILE A 78 -5.47 6.15 3.29
CA ILE A 78 -4.48 5.16 2.81
C ILE A 78 -4.22 4.09 3.89
N ARG A 79 -4.08 4.49 5.16
CA ARG A 79 -3.88 3.55 6.26
C ARG A 79 -5.06 2.59 6.39
N TRP A 80 -6.28 3.11 6.44
CA TRP A 80 -7.49 2.29 6.55
C TRP A 80 -7.61 1.30 5.39
N LEU A 81 -7.39 1.74 4.14
CA LEU A 81 -7.43 0.86 2.97
C LEU A 81 -6.38 -0.27 3.04
N ARG A 82 -5.18 0.02 3.55
CA ARG A 82 -4.14 -1.00 3.76
C ARG A 82 -4.53 -2.00 4.84
N GLU A 83 -5.13 -1.53 5.92
CA GLU A 83 -5.61 -2.39 7.01
C GLU A 83 -6.76 -3.30 6.55
N GLN A 84 -7.71 -2.77 5.77
CA GLN A 84 -8.77 -3.59 5.19
C GLN A 84 -8.21 -4.67 4.27
N LYS A 85 -7.27 -4.30 3.40
CA LYS A 85 -6.59 -5.25 2.53
C LYS A 85 -5.84 -6.30 3.34
N ALA A 86 -5.13 -5.91 4.40
CA ALA A 86 -4.42 -6.84 5.28
C ALA A 86 -5.37 -7.82 5.99
N ARG A 87 -6.57 -7.37 6.41
CA ARG A 87 -7.60 -8.24 7.00
C ARG A 87 -8.08 -9.30 6.01
N THR A 88 -8.13 -9.00 4.72
CA THR A 88 -8.47 -10.00 3.68
C THR A 88 -7.40 -11.08 3.53
N PHE A 89 -6.14 -10.78 3.87
CA PHE A 89 -5.02 -11.73 3.78
C PHE A 89 -4.65 -12.39 5.10
N ALA A 90 -5.18 -11.91 6.23
CA ALA A 90 -5.06 -12.60 7.50
C ALA A 90 -5.94 -13.85 7.45
N SER A 91 -5.36 -15.01 7.14
CA SER A 91 -5.99 -16.29 7.45
C SER A 91 -6.01 -16.46 8.98
N ASP A 92 -6.97 -17.24 9.47
CA ASP A 92 -7.06 -17.62 10.88
C ASP A 92 -5.81 -18.38 11.38
N GLU A 93 -4.93 -18.82 10.46
CA GLU A 93 -3.68 -19.54 10.74
C GLU A 93 -2.46 -18.62 10.97
N GLY A 94 -2.62 -17.30 10.84
CA GLY A 94 -1.60 -16.32 11.19
C GLY A 94 -1.06 -15.51 10.02
N ILE A 95 -0.67 -14.26 10.30
CA ILE A 95 -0.28 -13.23 9.31
C ILE A 95 0.86 -13.71 8.39
N PHE A 96 1.71 -14.61 8.87
CA PHE A 96 2.87 -15.12 8.13
C PHE A 96 2.50 -16.16 7.08
N GLU A 97 1.53 -17.03 7.34
CA GLU A 97 1.13 -18.07 6.39
C GLU A 97 0.39 -17.48 5.19
N GLY A 98 -0.50 -16.51 5.43
CA GLY A 98 -1.16 -15.76 4.35
C GLY A 98 -0.16 -15.00 3.46
N PHE A 99 0.91 -14.45 4.04
CA PHE A 99 1.99 -13.79 3.29
C PHE A 99 2.82 -14.78 2.46
N ILE A 100 3.16 -15.94 3.04
CA ILE A 100 3.88 -17.02 2.33
C ILE A 100 3.03 -17.50 1.15
N ALA A 101 1.77 -17.84 1.38
CA ALA A 101 0.85 -18.31 0.34
C ALA A 101 0.59 -17.24 -0.75
N ALA A 102 0.50 -15.96 -0.38
CA ALA A 102 0.40 -14.87 -1.36
C ALA A 102 1.67 -14.74 -2.22
N THR A 103 2.85 -14.96 -1.61
CA THR A 103 4.10 -14.86 -2.35
C THR A 103 4.35 -16.06 -3.24
N GLU A 104 4.03 -17.28 -2.79
CA GLU A 104 4.09 -18.49 -3.60
C GLU A 104 3.21 -18.35 -4.85
N ARG A 105 1.95 -17.91 -4.69
CA ARG A 105 1.05 -17.61 -5.82
C ARG A 105 1.60 -16.56 -6.78
N THR A 106 2.29 -15.54 -6.26
CA THR A 106 2.91 -14.51 -7.11
C THR A 106 4.10 -15.08 -7.89
N MET A 107 4.89 -15.96 -7.28
CA MET A 107 5.99 -16.63 -7.95
C MET A 107 5.50 -17.59 -9.04
N GLU A 108 4.42 -18.32 -8.79
CA GLU A 108 3.76 -19.18 -9.78
C GLU A 108 3.26 -18.36 -10.99
N ALA A 109 2.52 -17.28 -10.74
CA ALA A 109 1.99 -16.42 -11.82
C ALA A 109 3.11 -15.81 -12.70
N ILE A 110 4.25 -15.44 -12.10
CA ILE A 110 5.39 -14.93 -12.87
C ILE A 110 6.09 -16.07 -13.64
N ALA A 111 6.18 -17.27 -13.07
CA ALA A 111 6.72 -18.43 -13.78
C ALA A 111 5.86 -18.80 -14.99
N GLU A 112 4.53 -18.80 -14.85
CA GLU A 112 3.59 -18.98 -15.96
C GLU A 112 3.76 -17.90 -17.04
N LEU A 113 3.93 -16.63 -16.65
CA LEU A 113 4.21 -15.54 -17.58
C LEU A 113 5.52 -15.75 -18.35
N VAL A 114 6.57 -16.25 -17.70
CA VAL A 114 7.85 -16.56 -18.36
C VAL A 114 7.67 -17.65 -19.42
N GLU A 115 6.91 -18.70 -19.11
CA GLU A 115 6.62 -19.77 -20.07
C GLU A 115 5.76 -19.29 -21.24
N LEU A 116 4.75 -18.46 -20.99
CA LEU A 116 3.96 -17.80 -22.04
C LEU A 116 4.84 -16.94 -22.96
N CYS A 117 5.70 -16.09 -22.40
CA CYS A 117 6.61 -15.28 -23.21
C CYS A 117 7.58 -16.14 -24.03
N ARG A 118 8.02 -17.30 -23.53
CA ARG A 118 8.84 -18.24 -24.31
C ARG A 118 8.08 -18.85 -25.47
N ASN A 119 6.85 -19.30 -25.22
CA ASN A 119 6.00 -19.94 -26.22
C ASN A 119 5.62 -18.98 -27.35
N GLU A 120 5.51 -17.69 -27.08
CA GLU A 120 5.24 -16.65 -28.09
C GLU A 120 6.50 -16.02 -28.71
N GLY A 121 7.70 -16.52 -28.39
CA GLY A 121 8.96 -16.01 -28.95
C GLY A 121 9.39 -14.63 -28.41
N LEU A 122 8.79 -14.16 -27.31
CA LEU A 122 9.07 -12.90 -26.62
C LEU A 122 10.27 -13.05 -25.68
N ALA A 123 11.45 -13.31 -26.24
CA ALA A 123 12.66 -13.65 -25.49
C ALA A 123 13.14 -12.54 -24.53
N ARG A 124 12.92 -11.27 -24.89
CA ARG A 124 13.32 -10.11 -24.07
C ARG A 124 12.43 -9.97 -22.85
N GLU A 125 11.13 -10.16 -23.03
CA GLU A 125 10.07 -10.10 -22.03
C GLU A 125 10.19 -11.28 -21.06
N ALA A 126 10.46 -12.49 -21.58
CA ALA A 126 10.75 -13.66 -20.75
C ALA A 126 11.98 -13.45 -19.85
N THR A 127 13.02 -12.79 -20.38
CA THR A 127 14.23 -12.46 -19.61
C THR A 127 13.95 -11.43 -18.51
N ALA A 128 13.16 -10.39 -18.82
CA ALA A 128 12.75 -9.37 -17.85
C ALA A 128 11.85 -9.97 -16.74
N ALA A 129 10.88 -10.81 -17.11
CA ALA A 129 10.01 -11.51 -16.17
C ALA A 129 10.81 -12.46 -15.27
N ARG A 130 11.80 -13.19 -15.83
CA ARG A 130 12.69 -14.05 -15.05
C ARG A 130 13.58 -13.28 -14.07
N ALA A 131 14.08 -12.12 -14.48
CA ALA A 131 14.85 -11.23 -13.59
C ALA A 131 13.97 -10.68 -12.45
N ALA A 132 12.72 -10.31 -12.76
CA ALA A 132 11.75 -9.89 -11.75
C ALA A 132 11.43 -11.03 -10.77
N LEU A 133 11.25 -12.26 -11.26
CA LEU A 133 11.05 -13.46 -10.45
C LEU A 133 12.23 -13.71 -9.50
N GLY A 134 13.46 -13.72 -10.02
CA GLY A 134 14.66 -13.94 -9.19
C GLY A 134 14.83 -12.86 -8.12
N SER A 135 14.54 -11.61 -8.47
CA SER A 135 14.59 -10.48 -7.53
C SER A 135 13.51 -10.57 -6.45
N LEU A 136 12.29 -10.97 -6.82
CA LEU A 136 11.18 -11.17 -5.89
C LEU A 136 11.45 -12.36 -4.97
N ALA A 137 11.89 -13.49 -5.52
CA ALA A 137 12.25 -14.68 -4.76
C ALA A 137 13.35 -14.38 -3.73
N GLY A 138 14.45 -13.74 -4.14
CA GLY A 138 15.56 -13.40 -3.24
C GLY A 138 15.14 -12.44 -2.10
N ARG A 139 14.31 -11.45 -2.39
CA ARG A 139 13.75 -10.55 -1.36
C ARG A 139 12.80 -11.29 -0.41
N THR A 140 11.97 -12.17 -0.96
CA THR A 140 10.98 -12.92 -0.18
C THR A 140 11.66 -13.92 0.75
N PHE A 141 12.62 -14.72 0.28
CA PHE A 141 13.32 -15.68 1.13
C PHE A 141 14.11 -14.98 2.25
N THR A 142 14.78 -13.86 1.94
CA THR A 142 15.47 -13.04 2.96
C THR A 142 14.50 -12.46 3.99
N HIS A 143 13.32 -11.99 3.54
CA HIS A 143 12.27 -11.50 4.43
C HIS A 143 11.67 -12.64 5.27
N ARG A 144 11.40 -13.80 4.67
CA ARG A 144 10.87 -15.00 5.34
C ARG A 144 11.79 -15.46 6.45
N ASP A 145 13.10 -15.56 6.20
CA ASP A 145 14.08 -15.96 7.21
C ASP A 145 14.19 -14.93 8.34
N SER A 146 14.15 -13.64 8.00
CA SER A 146 14.19 -12.56 9.00
C SER A 146 12.92 -12.55 9.86
N MET A 147 11.78 -12.85 9.26
CA MET A 147 10.47 -12.91 9.91
C MET A 147 10.32 -14.15 10.78
N ALA A 148 10.69 -15.34 10.29
CA ALA A 148 10.70 -16.58 11.07
C ALA A 148 11.63 -16.48 12.29
N LYS A 149 12.78 -15.82 12.14
CA LYS A 149 13.69 -15.52 13.28
C LYS A 149 13.08 -14.53 14.28
N ALA A 150 12.35 -13.52 13.80
CA ALA A 150 11.70 -12.54 14.68
C ALA A 150 10.50 -13.14 15.44
N ASP A 151 9.80 -14.09 14.82
CA ASP A 151 8.70 -14.87 15.41
C ASP A 151 9.22 -15.88 16.46
N GLN A 152 10.24 -16.69 16.13
CA GLN A 152 10.93 -17.58 17.08
C GLN A 152 11.52 -16.86 18.30
N GLN A 153 11.84 -15.57 18.17
CA GLN A 153 12.35 -14.74 19.25
C GLN A 153 11.25 -14.05 20.07
N GLY A 154 9.97 -14.33 19.83
CA GLY A 154 8.83 -13.80 20.58
C GLY A 154 8.66 -12.27 20.49
N ARG A 155 9.32 -11.61 19.53
CA ARG A 155 9.37 -10.14 19.48
C ARG A 155 8.02 -9.50 19.11
N PHE A 156 7.16 -10.25 18.40
CA PHE A 156 5.83 -9.77 18.01
C PHE A 156 4.82 -9.87 19.16
N GLU A 157 4.82 -10.99 19.90
CA GLU A 157 3.99 -11.13 21.11
C GLU A 157 4.44 -10.18 22.22
N ALA A 158 5.75 -9.99 22.42
CA ALA A 158 6.25 -9.04 23.42
C ALA A 158 5.88 -7.59 23.11
N THR A 159 5.78 -7.20 21.84
CA THR A 159 5.38 -5.85 21.43
C THR A 159 3.87 -5.64 21.63
N ARG A 160 3.04 -6.65 21.29
CA ARG A 160 1.59 -6.61 21.52
C ARG A 160 1.25 -6.68 23.02
N ALA A 161 1.94 -7.52 23.78
CA ALA A 161 1.80 -7.63 25.23
C ALA A 161 2.23 -6.34 25.93
N LYS A 162 3.30 -5.66 25.48
CA LYS A 162 3.70 -4.34 26.00
C LYS A 162 2.67 -3.24 25.69
N LEU A 163 2.02 -3.28 24.53
CA LEU A 163 0.94 -2.35 24.17
C LEU A 163 -0.31 -2.58 25.04
N ILE A 164 -0.71 -3.84 25.22
CA ILE A 164 -1.85 -4.22 26.09
C ILE A 164 -1.57 -3.87 27.56
N LEU A 165 -0.36 -4.15 28.05
CA LEU A 165 0.04 -3.78 29.41
C LEU A 165 0.02 -2.27 29.63
N LYS A 166 0.37 -1.48 28.61
CA LYS A 166 0.31 -0.02 28.69
C LYS A 166 -1.14 0.49 28.70
N GLU A 167 -2.03 -0.10 27.91
CA GLU A 167 -3.47 0.25 27.92
C GLU A 167 -4.21 -0.16 29.20
N ILE A 168 -3.70 -1.15 29.96
CA ILE A 168 -4.28 -1.59 31.23
C ILE A 168 -3.76 -0.76 32.42
N LEU A 169 -2.57 -0.16 32.29
CA LEU A 169 -1.88 0.55 33.38
C LEU A 169 -2.00 2.09 33.29
N ASP A 170 -2.52 2.63 32.20
CA ASP A 170 -2.96 4.03 32.07
C ASP A 170 -4.48 4.13 32.35
#